data_AF-A0A345V882-F1
#
_entry.id   AF-A0A345V882-F1
#
_cell.length_a   1.000
_cell.length_b   1.000
_cell.length_c   1.000
_cell.angle_alpha   90.00
_cell.angle_beta   90.00
_cell.angle_gamma   90.00
#
_symmetry.space_group_name_H-M   'P 1'
#
loop_
_entity.id
_entity.type
_entity.pdbx_description
1 polymer ?
#
loop_
_entity_poly.entity_id
_entity_poly.type
_entity_poly.pdbx_seq_one_letter_code
_entity_poly.pdbx_strand_id
1 'polypeptide(L)'
;MSDTTADALLLDLCVGRRNIDQTQWANLALLLTDAARDDLAVAVRTFVSAGSSAVIGVFDDNFLWTSLIVSVDQAGTPESLATFDRSVAEAAGEMTKAAGEAVKWVQAHYGPCSLGLFVDKKHAETLVRASDKAAAVRTASAAGGLVLSPVPPSLAIALA
;
A
#
# COMPACT_ATOMS: atom_id res chain seq x y z
N MET A 1 -7.64 25.20 7.41
CA MET A 1 -8.79 24.37 6.99
C MET A 1 -8.40 22.93 7.29
N SER A 2 -9.16 22.31 8.18
CA SER A 2 -8.80 21.09 8.90
C SER A 2 -8.59 19.91 7.96
N ASP A 3 -7.52 19.18 8.22
CA ASP A 3 -6.90 18.06 7.48
C ASP A 3 -7.76 16.77 7.55
N THR A 4 -9.08 16.91 7.44
CA THR A 4 -10.08 15.91 7.87
C THR A 4 -10.06 14.62 7.03
N THR A 5 -9.59 14.69 5.78
CA THR A 5 -9.42 13.50 4.93
C THR A 5 -8.12 12.77 5.23
N ALA A 6 -7.06 13.51 5.58
CA ALA A 6 -5.77 12.93 5.98
C ALA A 6 -5.85 12.27 7.36
N ASP A 7 -6.62 12.86 8.30
CA ASP A 7 -6.81 12.32 9.65
C ASP A 7 -7.68 11.06 9.66
N ALA A 8 -8.62 10.94 8.72
CA ALA A 8 -9.46 9.74 8.57
C ALA A 8 -8.78 8.57 7.85
N LEU A 9 -7.65 8.82 7.17
CA LEU A 9 -6.79 7.79 6.57
C LEU A 9 -5.80 7.20 7.59
N LEU A 10 -5.67 7.83 8.76
CA LEU A 10 -4.75 7.40 9.79
C LEU A 10 -5.36 6.26 10.61
N LEU A 11 -4.60 5.19 10.71
CA LEU A 11 -4.87 4.01 11.54
C LEU A 11 -4.96 4.32 13.04
N ASP A 12 -4.53 5.51 13.45
CA ASP A 12 -4.81 6.15 14.72
C ASP A 12 -4.23 7.58 14.66
N LEU A 13 -4.70 8.52 15.47
CA LEU A 13 -4.11 9.87 15.55
C LEU A 13 -2.68 9.87 16.11
N CYS A 14 -2.22 8.75 16.65
CA CYS A 14 -0.86 8.55 17.17
C CYS A 14 0.15 8.09 16.11
N VAL A 15 -0.28 7.81 14.88
CA VAL A 15 0.62 7.31 13.83
C VAL A 15 1.45 8.44 13.24
N GLY A 16 2.78 8.34 13.32
CA GLY A 16 3.68 9.37 12.82
C GLY A 16 3.68 9.44 11.29
N ARG A 17 3.46 10.63 10.71
CA ARG A 17 3.65 10.87 9.27
C ARG A 17 5.12 11.18 9.00
N ARG A 18 5.77 10.44 8.09
CA ARG A 18 7.16 10.66 7.67
C ARG A 18 7.23 10.70 6.15
N ASN A 19 8.03 11.58 5.57
CA ASN A 19 8.30 11.61 4.12
C ASN A 19 7.05 11.48 3.23
N ILE A 20 6.07 12.37 3.44
CA ILE A 20 4.81 12.39 2.70
C ILE A 20 4.94 13.32 1.50
N ASP A 21 4.85 12.75 0.29
CA ASP A 21 4.59 13.48 -0.93
C ASP A 21 3.12 13.90 -0.97
N GLN A 22 2.87 15.20 -1.08
CA GLN A 22 1.51 15.75 -1.03
C GLN A 22 0.65 15.31 -2.22
N THR A 23 1.25 15.09 -3.39
CA THR A 23 0.51 14.69 -4.59
C THR A 23 0.05 13.23 -4.45
N GLN A 24 0.96 12.35 -4.04
CA GLN A 24 0.64 10.95 -3.76
C GLN A 24 -0.41 10.85 -2.65
N TRP A 25 -0.30 11.66 -1.59
CA TRP A 25 -1.26 11.68 -0.50
C TRP A 25 -2.67 12.12 -0.95
N ALA A 26 -2.76 13.16 -1.78
CA ALA A 26 -4.04 13.60 -2.36
C ALA A 26 -4.66 12.51 -3.26
N ASN A 27 -3.86 11.83 -4.06
CA ASN A 27 -4.30 10.72 -4.90
C ASN A 27 -4.77 9.52 -4.07
N LEU A 28 -4.09 9.22 -2.95
CA LEU A 28 -4.49 8.17 -2.02
C LEU A 28 -5.86 8.48 -1.39
N ALA A 29 -6.05 9.73 -0.96
CA ALA A 29 -7.32 10.19 -0.42
C ALA A 29 -8.45 10.08 -1.44
N LEU A 30 -8.18 10.42 -2.71
CA LEU A 30 -9.15 10.26 -3.80
C LEU A 30 -9.51 8.79 -4.04
N LEU A 31 -8.51 7.90 -4.11
CA LEU A 31 -8.71 6.46 -4.26
C LEU A 31 -9.60 5.87 -3.15
N LEU A 32 -9.44 6.38 -1.93
CA LEU A 32 -10.10 5.87 -0.73
C LEU A 32 -11.39 6.61 -0.35
N THR A 33 -11.82 7.60 -1.15
CA THR A 33 -13.01 8.42 -0.84
C THR A 33 -14.28 7.59 -0.67
N ASP A 34 -14.40 6.48 -1.40
CA ASP A 34 -15.55 5.54 -1.34
C ASP A 34 -15.19 4.19 -0.68
N ALA A 35 -14.04 4.09 0.00
CA ALA A 35 -13.59 2.88 0.66
C ALA A 35 -14.21 2.75 2.06
N ALA A 36 -14.54 1.53 2.47
CA ALA A 36 -14.79 1.23 3.89
C ALA A 36 -13.47 1.38 4.66
N ARG A 37 -13.31 2.51 5.37
CA ARG A 37 -12.06 2.90 6.05
C ARG A 37 -11.59 1.87 7.08
N ASP A 38 -12.53 1.20 7.76
CA ASP A 38 -12.24 0.16 8.75
C ASP A 38 -11.52 -1.05 8.13
N ASP A 39 -11.76 -1.33 6.84
CA ASP A 39 -11.15 -2.45 6.14
C ASP A 39 -9.63 -2.29 6.01
N LEU A 40 -9.13 -1.06 5.87
CA LEU A 40 -7.69 -0.81 5.74
C LEU A 40 -6.96 -1.11 7.04
N ALA A 41 -7.53 -0.71 8.18
CA ALA A 41 -6.95 -0.98 9.49
C ALA A 41 -6.94 -2.46 9.84
N VAL A 42 -8.03 -3.15 9.50
CA VAL A 42 -8.12 -4.61 9.63
C VAL A 42 -7.11 -5.28 8.70
N ALA A 43 -6.99 -4.84 7.44
CA ALA A 43 -6.05 -5.41 6.49
C ALA A 43 -4.60 -5.26 6.96
N VAL A 44 -4.20 -4.08 7.44
CA VAL A 44 -2.85 -3.86 7.96
C VAL A 44 -2.56 -4.81 9.13
N ARG A 45 -3.44 -4.88 10.13
CA ARG A 45 -3.26 -5.78 11.29
C ARG A 45 -3.26 -7.26 10.91
N THR A 46 -3.96 -7.63 9.84
CA THR A 46 -4.10 -9.03 9.40
C THR A 46 -2.91 -9.50 8.56
N PHE A 47 -2.36 -8.60 7.72
CA PHE A 47 -1.41 -8.99 6.68
C PHE A 47 0.01 -8.45 6.90
N VAL A 48 0.20 -7.43 7.74
CA VAL A 48 1.53 -6.90 8.05
C VAL A 48 2.05 -7.54 9.33
N SER A 49 3.17 -8.24 9.24
CA SER A 49 3.78 -8.88 10.42
C SER A 49 4.22 -7.85 11.45
N ALA A 50 4.12 -8.17 12.74
CA ALA A 50 4.65 -7.32 13.80
C ALA A 50 6.14 -7.02 13.62
N GLY A 51 6.56 -5.78 13.91
CA GLY A 51 7.93 -5.31 13.76
C GLY A 51 8.40 -5.18 12.31
N SER A 52 7.48 -5.06 11.36
CA SER A 52 7.77 -5.01 9.93
C SER A 52 7.01 -3.88 9.24
N SER A 53 7.22 -3.76 7.94
CA SER A 53 6.61 -2.76 7.09
C SER A 53 5.88 -3.38 5.90
N ALA A 54 4.93 -2.64 5.36
CA ALA A 54 4.27 -2.93 4.11
C ALA A 54 4.41 -1.74 3.16
N VAL A 55 4.42 -2.04 1.86
CA VAL A 55 4.39 -1.04 0.80
C VAL A 55 3.26 -1.34 -0.17
N ILE A 56 2.47 -0.31 -0.43
CA ILE A 56 1.41 -0.30 -1.43
C ILE A 56 1.79 0.73 -2.49
N GLY A 57 1.81 0.33 -3.75
CA GLY A 57 2.03 1.24 -4.88
C GLY A 57 0.91 1.12 -5.89
N VAL A 58 0.39 2.25 -6.35
CA VAL A 58 -0.60 2.31 -7.43
C VAL A 58 0.03 2.99 -8.63
N PHE A 59 0.03 2.30 -9.77
CA PHE A 59 0.61 2.78 -11.01
C PHE A 59 -0.49 3.24 -11.97
N ASP A 60 -0.32 4.43 -12.56
CA ASP A 60 -1.11 4.86 -13.72
C ASP A 60 -0.18 4.68 -14.94
N ASP A 61 -0.47 3.67 -15.75
CA ASP A 61 0.47 3.08 -16.71
C ASP A 61 1.80 2.66 -16.04
N ASN A 62 2.91 3.35 -16.36
CA ASN A 62 4.25 3.08 -15.81
C ASN A 62 4.68 4.12 -14.77
N PHE A 63 3.78 5.02 -14.35
CA PHE A 63 4.09 6.08 -13.39
C PHE A 63 3.49 5.77 -12.03
N LEU A 64 4.27 5.98 -10.97
CA LEU A 64 3.77 5.88 -9.60
C LEU A 64 2.79 7.02 -9.31
N TRP A 65 1.50 6.68 -9.31
CA TRP A 65 0.41 7.62 -9.09
C TRP A 65 0.24 7.94 -7.61
N THR A 66 0.24 6.90 -6.77
CA THR A 66 0.25 7.02 -5.31
C THR A 66 0.94 5.83 -4.66
N SER A 67 1.40 6.00 -3.43
CA SER A 67 1.93 4.93 -2.62
C SER A 67 1.60 5.15 -1.15
N LEU A 68 1.68 4.06 -0.39
CA LEU A 68 1.58 4.07 1.05
C LEU A 68 2.56 3.06 1.61
N ILE A 69 3.39 3.51 2.54
CA ILE A 69 4.23 2.66 3.37
C ILE A 69 3.62 2.69 4.76
N VAL A 70 3.44 1.50 5.34
CA VAL A 70 2.93 1.34 6.70
C VAL A 70 3.96 0.54 7.49
N SER A 71 4.50 1.11 8.56
CA SER A 71 5.33 0.37 9.51
C SER A 71 4.52 0.07 10.75
N VAL A 72 4.65 -1.15 11.27
CA VAL A 72 4.00 -1.58 12.50
C VAL A 72 5.04 -1.93 13.57
N ASP A 73 4.72 -1.61 14.82
CA ASP A 73 5.55 -1.92 15.96
C ASP A 73 5.56 -3.44 16.28
N GLN A 74 6.27 -3.82 17.34
CA GLN A 74 6.36 -5.22 17.77
C GLN A 74 5.03 -5.82 18.27
N ALA A 75 4.01 -5.00 18.51
CA ALA A 75 2.66 -5.43 18.84
C ALA A 75 1.74 -5.51 17.60
N GLY A 76 2.25 -5.17 16.41
CA GLY A 76 1.45 -5.09 15.18
C GLY A 76 0.59 -3.83 15.09
N THR A 77 0.87 -2.82 15.93
CA THR A 77 0.19 -1.53 15.89
C THR A 77 0.88 -0.63 14.88
N PRO A 78 0.15 0.06 13.99
CA PRO A 78 0.74 1.03 13.08
C PRO A 78 1.51 2.12 13.83
N GLU A 79 2.79 2.29 13.49
CA GLU A 79 3.70 3.24 14.12
C GLU A 79 3.94 4.45 13.21
N SER A 80 4.09 4.21 11.90
CA SER A 80 4.31 5.30 10.95
C SER A 80 3.71 5.05 9.57
N LEU A 81 3.35 6.14 8.91
CA LEU A 81 2.96 6.18 7.50
C LEU A 81 3.93 7.04 6.71
N ALA A 82 4.26 6.57 5.51
CA ALA A 82 5.08 7.31 4.56
C ALA A 82 4.62 7.09 3.12
N THR A 83 5.16 7.88 2.20
CA THR A 83 5.06 7.61 0.76
C THR A 83 6.42 7.18 0.21
N PHE A 84 6.39 6.33 -0.81
CA PHE A 84 7.55 5.91 -1.56
C PHE A 84 8.06 7.04 -2.47
N ASP A 85 9.38 7.16 -2.57
CA ASP A 85 10.01 8.15 -3.43
C ASP A 85 9.75 7.81 -4.91
N ARG A 86 9.07 8.73 -5.60
CA ARG A 86 8.69 8.56 -7.01
C ARG A 86 9.90 8.41 -7.93
N SER A 87 11.03 9.05 -7.61
CA SER A 87 12.25 8.97 -8.43
C SER A 87 12.81 7.55 -8.52
N VAL A 88 12.66 6.76 -7.43
CA VAL A 88 13.06 5.35 -7.38
C VAL A 88 12.15 4.49 -8.26
N ALA A 89 10.85 4.79 -8.29
CA ALA A 89 9.89 4.10 -9.14
C ALA A 89 10.12 4.41 -10.64
N GLU A 90 10.30 5.69 -10.98
CA GLU A 90 10.46 6.15 -12.36
C GLU A 90 11.74 5.61 -13.02
N ALA A 91 12.83 5.46 -12.25
CA ALA A 91 14.08 4.88 -12.75
C ALA A 91 13.95 3.39 -13.13
N ALA A 92 13.00 2.66 -12.53
CA ALA A 92 12.81 1.22 -12.75
C ALA A 92 11.99 0.90 -14.01
N GLY A 93 11.19 1.86 -14.49
CA GLY A 93 10.42 1.79 -15.74
C GLY A 93 9.14 0.95 -15.68
N GLU A 94 9.25 -0.36 -15.41
CA GLU A 94 8.09 -1.28 -15.36
C GLU A 94 7.68 -1.61 -13.92
N MET A 95 6.38 -1.84 -13.68
CA MET A 95 5.81 -2.07 -12.34
C MET A 95 6.53 -3.18 -11.56
N THR A 96 6.91 -4.29 -12.20
CA THR A 96 7.63 -5.40 -11.54
C THR A 96 9.01 -4.99 -11.03
N LYS A 97 9.75 -4.18 -11.80
CA LYS A 97 11.06 -3.66 -11.37
C LYS A 97 10.88 -2.61 -10.28
N ALA A 98 9.92 -1.71 -10.46
CA ALA A 98 9.60 -0.68 -9.47
C ALA A 98 9.17 -1.31 -8.13
N ALA A 99 8.41 -2.40 -8.16
CA ALA A 99 8.03 -3.18 -6.98
C ALA A 99 9.26 -3.72 -6.23
N GLY A 100 10.22 -4.32 -6.95
CA GLY A 100 11.46 -4.83 -6.37
C GLY A 100 12.29 -3.73 -5.71
N GLU A 101 12.45 -2.59 -6.38
CA GLU A 101 13.20 -1.45 -5.83
C GLU A 101 12.47 -0.78 -4.66
N ALA A 102 11.14 -0.68 -4.72
CA ALA A 102 10.33 -0.17 -3.62
C ALA A 102 10.48 -1.02 -2.36
N VAL A 103 10.40 -2.35 -2.48
CA VAL A 103 10.60 -3.26 -1.35
C VAL A 103 12.00 -3.11 -0.75
N LYS A 104 13.05 -3.04 -1.58
CA LYS A 104 14.42 -2.82 -1.09
C LYS A 104 14.57 -1.48 -0.38
N TRP A 105 13.99 -0.42 -0.95
CA TRP A 105 14.04 0.91 -0.37
C TRP A 105 13.33 0.95 0.98
N VAL A 106 12.15 0.33 1.08
CA VAL A 106 11.40 0.21 2.33
C VAL A 106 12.19 -0.60 3.36
N GLN A 107 12.82 -1.71 2.93
CA GLN A 107 13.69 -2.49 3.81
C GLN A 107 14.84 -1.68 4.41
N ALA A 108 15.45 -0.80 3.61
CA ALA A 108 16.57 0.04 4.05
C ALA A 108 16.14 1.18 5.00
N HIS A 109 14.93 1.71 4.87
CA HIS A 109 14.50 2.91 5.60
C HIS A 109 13.50 2.63 6.74
N TYR A 110 12.74 1.54 6.65
CA TYR A 110 11.61 1.22 7.54
C TYR A 110 11.67 -0.21 8.10
N GLY A 111 12.81 -0.90 7.94
CA GLY A 111 13.00 -2.27 8.42
C GLY A 111 12.32 -3.32 7.55
N PRO A 112 12.26 -4.59 8.00
CA PRO A 112 11.81 -5.71 7.16
C PRO A 112 10.47 -5.43 6.48
N CYS A 113 10.40 -5.64 5.16
CA CYS A 113 9.15 -5.51 4.41
C CYS A 113 8.47 -6.88 4.33
N SER A 114 7.29 -7.04 4.94
CA SER A 114 6.55 -8.31 4.98
C SER A 114 5.45 -8.41 3.92
N LEU A 115 5.03 -7.27 3.37
CA LEU A 115 4.02 -7.19 2.32
C LEU A 115 4.41 -6.12 1.30
N GLY A 116 4.41 -6.47 0.01
CA GLY A 116 4.42 -5.51 -1.07
C GLY A 116 3.24 -5.75 -2.02
N LEU A 117 2.43 -4.72 -2.25
CA LEU A 117 1.26 -4.75 -3.13
C LEU A 117 1.37 -3.63 -4.15
N PHE A 118 1.56 -3.98 -5.41
CA PHE A 118 1.72 -3.03 -6.49
C PHE A 118 0.69 -3.32 -7.57
N VAL A 119 -0.16 -2.35 -7.88
CA VAL A 119 -1.36 -2.56 -8.70
C VAL A 119 -1.52 -1.40 -9.69
N ASP A 120 -2.05 -1.66 -10.87
CA ASP A 120 -2.47 -0.55 -11.73
C ASP A 120 -3.72 0.16 -11.18
N LYS A 121 -3.89 1.41 -11.56
CA LYS A 121 -4.93 2.29 -11.03
C LYS A 121 -6.33 1.75 -11.28
N LYS A 122 -6.58 1.17 -12.46
CA LYS A 122 -7.88 0.59 -12.81
C LYS A 122 -8.24 -0.56 -11.87
N HIS A 123 -7.29 -1.46 -11.60
CA HIS A 123 -7.50 -2.57 -10.68
C HIS A 123 -7.52 -2.11 -9.22
N ALA A 124 -6.77 -1.07 -8.84
CA ALA A 124 -6.82 -0.48 -7.51
C ALA A 124 -8.21 0.08 -7.18
N GLU A 125 -8.79 0.87 -8.10
CA GLU A 125 -10.14 1.43 -7.97
C GLU A 125 -11.20 0.31 -7.85
N THR A 126 -11.04 -0.75 -8.64
CA THR A 126 -11.92 -1.93 -8.59
C THR A 126 -11.79 -2.66 -7.25
N LEU A 127 -10.56 -2.90 -6.79
CA LEU A 127 -10.25 -3.57 -5.53
C LEU A 127 -10.86 -2.83 -4.34
N VAL A 128 -10.69 -1.51 -4.28
CA VAL A 128 -11.20 -0.68 -3.19
C VAL A 128 -12.74 -0.70 -3.12
N ARG A 129 -13.42 -0.84 -4.26
CA ARG A 129 -14.90 -0.88 -4.34
C ARG A 129 -15.49 -2.29 -4.26
N ALA A 130 -14.68 -3.32 -4.45
CA ALA A 130 -15.17 -4.71 -4.47
C ALA A 130 -15.70 -5.14 -3.10
N SER A 131 -16.84 -5.83 -3.09
CA SER A 131 -17.33 -6.53 -1.89
C SER A 131 -16.50 -7.79 -1.60
N ASP A 132 -16.00 -8.45 -2.65
CA ASP A 132 -15.07 -9.57 -2.55
C ASP A 132 -13.66 -9.11 -2.97
N LYS A 133 -12.87 -8.71 -1.97
CA LYS A 133 -11.49 -8.25 -2.17
C LYS A 133 -10.60 -9.36 -2.74
N ALA A 134 -10.78 -10.60 -2.29
CA ALA A 134 -9.95 -11.73 -2.72
C ALA A 134 -10.20 -12.06 -4.20
N ALA A 135 -11.45 -12.00 -4.66
CA ALA A 135 -11.76 -12.11 -6.09
C ALA A 135 -11.13 -10.98 -6.90
N ALA A 136 -11.23 -9.73 -6.45
CA ALA A 136 -10.64 -8.59 -7.15
C ALA A 136 -9.10 -8.70 -7.26
N VAL A 137 -8.42 -9.14 -6.19
CA VAL A 137 -6.98 -9.42 -6.19
C VAL A 137 -6.63 -10.50 -7.21
N ARG A 138 -7.36 -11.62 -7.23
CA ARG A 138 -7.13 -12.71 -8.19
C ARG A 138 -7.35 -12.25 -9.63
N THR A 139 -8.38 -11.44 -9.90
CA THR A 139 -8.63 -10.87 -11.22
C THR A 139 -7.49 -9.95 -11.65
N ALA A 140 -7.02 -9.05 -10.78
CA ALA A 140 -5.91 -8.15 -11.09
C ALA A 140 -4.61 -8.93 -11.36
N SER A 141 -4.33 -9.97 -10.56
CA SER A 141 -3.18 -10.86 -10.76
C SER A 141 -3.24 -11.59 -12.10
N ALA A 142 -4.40 -12.17 -12.44
CA ALA A 142 -4.60 -12.87 -13.71
C ALA A 142 -4.48 -11.95 -14.94
N ALA A 143 -4.80 -10.66 -14.79
CA ALA A 143 -4.64 -9.65 -15.83
C ALA A 143 -3.20 -9.10 -15.95
N GLY A 144 -2.28 -9.49 -15.07
CA GLY A 144 -0.93 -8.92 -14.98
C GLY A 144 -0.90 -7.49 -14.40
N GLY A 145 -2.04 -7.01 -13.90
CA GLY A 145 -2.19 -5.67 -13.31
C GLY A 145 -1.85 -5.61 -11.83
N LEU A 146 -1.28 -6.68 -11.27
CA LEU A 146 -0.91 -6.78 -9.86
C LEU A 146 0.41 -7.55 -9.69
N VAL A 147 1.31 -6.98 -8.89
CA VAL A 147 2.51 -7.63 -8.36
C VAL A 147 2.38 -7.69 -6.84
N LEU A 148 2.45 -8.90 -6.28
CA LEU A 148 2.53 -9.14 -4.85
C LEU A 148 3.92 -9.68 -4.51
N SER A 149 4.72 -8.91 -3.79
CA SER A 149 6.04 -9.36 -3.34
C SER A 149 6.60 -8.39 -2.28
N PRO A 150 7.03 -8.88 -1.10
CA PRO A 150 6.80 -10.23 -0.59
C PRO A 150 5.30 -10.47 -0.28
N VAL A 151 4.89 -11.74 -0.27
CA VAL A 151 3.51 -12.14 0.06
C VAL A 151 3.51 -12.76 1.45
N PRO A 152 2.83 -12.17 2.44
CA PRO A 152 2.73 -12.77 3.77
C PRO A 152 1.89 -14.06 3.68
N PRO A 153 2.20 -15.11 4.49
CA PRO A 153 1.47 -16.37 4.45
C PRO A 153 -0.05 -16.22 4.64
N SER A 154 -0.50 -15.28 5.48
CA SER A 154 -1.91 -14.99 5.70
C SER A 154 -2.62 -14.51 4.42
N LEU A 155 -1.95 -13.69 3.61
CA LEU A 155 -2.49 -13.26 2.31
C LEU A 155 -2.46 -14.41 1.31
N ALA A 156 -1.40 -15.22 1.29
CA ALA A 156 -1.34 -16.39 0.41
C ALA A 156 -2.49 -17.38 0.66
N ILE A 157 -2.86 -17.60 1.93
CA ILE A 157 -4.01 -18.43 2.30
C ILE A 157 -5.34 -17.79 1.90
N ALA A 158 -5.48 -16.47 2.08
CA ALA A 158 -6.69 -15.74 1.70
C ALA A 158 -6.96 -15.69 0.18
N LEU A 159 -5.93 -15.96 -0.63
CA LEU A 159 -6.01 -15.94 -2.10
C LEU A 159 -6.07 -17.34 -2.73
N ALA A 160 -5.91 -18.41 -1.95
CA ALA A 160 -6.02 -19.80 -2.40
C ALA A 160 -7.48 -20.20 -2.65
#